data_AF-A0A0S8BEP5-F1
#
_entry.id   AF-A0A0S8BEP5-F1
#
_cell.length_a   1.000
_cell.length_b   1.000
_cell.length_c   1.000
_cell.angle_alpha   90.00
_cell.angle_beta   90.00
_cell.angle_gamma   90.00
#
_symmetry.space_group_name_H-M   'P 1'
#
loop_
_entity.id
_entity.type
_entity.pdbx_description
1 polymer ?
#
loop_
_entity_poly.entity_id
_entity_poly.type
_entity_poly.pdbx_seq_one_letter_code
_entity_poly.pdbx_strand_id
1 'polypeptide(L)' 'MVTIIALNLGFTVSGAIQIESVFSWPGLGGAIFTAVGRRDYPMLQGAFLLIAVSVIFANLAADLLYSVMDPRVQEA' A
#
# COMPACT_ATOMS: atom_id res chain seq x y z
N MET A 1 3.11 -21.03 -8.02
CA MET A 1 3.29 -19.59 -8.36
C MET A 1 2.68 -18.69 -7.30
N VAL A 2 1.40 -18.86 -6.94
CA VAL A 2 0.71 -18.04 -5.91
C VAL A 2 1.46 -17.98 -4.57
N THR A 3 1.95 -19.10 -4.04
CA THR A 3 2.72 -19.13 -2.78
C THR A 3 4.03 -18.33 -2.85
N ILE A 4 4.72 -18.36 -4.00
CA ILE A 4 5.97 -17.63 -4.21
C ILE A 4 5.67 -16.12 -4.28
N ILE A 5 4.58 -15.73 -4.93
CA ILE A 5 4.14 -14.33 -5.00
C ILE A 5 3.75 -13.82 -3.60
N ALA A 6 3.01 -14.61 -2.82
CA ALA A 6 2.64 -14.26 -1.44
C ALA A 6 3.87 -14.06 -0.54
N LEU A 7 4.87 -14.93 -0.65
CA LEU A 7 6.14 -14.78 0.06
C LEU A 7 6.89 -13.52 -0.37
N ASN A 8 7.02 -13.25 -1.67
CA ASN A 8 7.71 -12.06 -2.17
C ASN A 8 7.02 -10.76 -1.74
N LEU A 9 5.69 -10.72 -1.73
CA LEU A 9 4.93 -9.58 -1.21
C LEU A 9 5.22 -9.34 0.28
N GLY A 10 5.25 -10.42 1.08
CA GLY A 10 5.65 -10.33 2.49
C GLY A 10 7.06 -9.77 2.67
N PHE A 11 8.02 -10.22 1.85
CA PHE A 11 9.39 -9.70 1.86
C PHE A 11 9.48 -8.23 1.45
N THR A 12 8.72 -7.79 0.44
CA THR A 12 8.69 -6.38 0.02
C THR A 12 8.14 -5.48 1.11
N VAL A 13 7.03 -5.86 1.76
CA VAL A 13 6.45 -5.10 2.87
C VAL A 13 7.41 -5.06 4.07
N SER A 14 8.03 -6.19 4.41
CA SER A 14 9.04 -6.25 5.46
C SER A 14 10.26 -5.37 5.15
N GLY A 15 10.72 -5.38 3.89
CA GLY A 15 11.78 -4.52 3.40
C GLY A 15 11.45 -3.03 3.50
N ALA A 16 10.20 -2.65 3.20
CA ALA A 16 9.71 -1.28 3.35
C ALA A 16 9.75 -0.81 4.82
N ILE A 17 9.36 -1.65 5.77
CA ILE A 17 9.45 -1.33 7.21
C ILE A 17 10.91 -1.24 7.66
N GLN A 18 11.77 -2.11 7.13
CA GLN A 18 13.19 -2.12 7.47
C GLN A 18 13.90 -0.84 7.03
N ILE A 19 13.60 -0.31 5.83
CA ILE A 19 14.16 0.98 5.37
C ILE A 19 13.65 2.15 6.22
N GLU A 20 12.37 2.17 6.61
CA GLU A 20 11.80 3.20 7.48
C GLU A 20 12.52 3.24 8.84
N SER A 21 12.80 2.06 9.41
CA SER A 21 13.50 1.91 10.68
C SER A 21 14.99 2.32 10.59
N VAL A 22 15.70 1.87 9.55
CA VAL A 22 17.14 2.15 9.38
C VAL A 22 17.39 3.63 9.12
N PHE A 23 16.55 4.28 8.32
CA PHE A 23 16.69 5.72 8.00
C PHE A 23 15.96 6.65 8.98
N SER A 24 15.31 6.11 10.03
CA SER A 24 14.49 6.88 10.96
C SER A 24 13.45 7.77 10.26
N TRP A 25 12.97 7.37 9.09
CA TRP A 25 12.03 8.16 8.30
C TRP A 25 10.61 7.81 8.74
N PRO A 26 9.81 8.77 9.27
CA PRO A 26 8.43 8.51 9.67
C PRO A 26 7.58 8.15 8.45
N GLY A 27 7.37 6.86 8.26
CA GLY A 27 6.45 6.33 7.26
C GLY A 27 5.34 5.48 7.87
N LEU A 28 4.41 5.04 7.02
CA LEU A 28 3.18 4.38 7.42
C LEU A 28 3.42 2.96 7.95
N GLY A 29 4.44 2.24 7.46
CA GLY A 29 4.69 0.85 7.85
C GLY A 29 5.13 0.75 9.31
N GLY A 30 6.15 1.54 9.68
CA GLY A 30 6.61 1.67 11.07
C GLY A 30 5.55 2.24 12.02
N ALA A 31 4.73 3.20 11.56
CA ALA A 31 3.64 3.78 12.34
C ALA A 31 2.55 2.76 12.66
N ILE A 32 2.12 1.96 11.67
CA ILE A 32 1.16 0.87 11.85
C ILE A 32 1.74 -0.21 12.77
N PHE A 33 3.00 -0.59 12.58
CA PHE A 33 3.66 -1.60 13.42
C PHE A 33 3.67 -1.20 14.91
N THR A 34 3.99 0.07 15.18
CA THR A 34 3.98 0.61 16.55
C THR A 34 2.57 0.71 17.12
N ALA A 35 1.60 1.13 16.31
CA ALA A 35 0.20 1.26 16.71
C ALA A 35 -0.45 -0.11 17.00
N VAL A 36 -0.08 -1.16 16.27
CA VAL A 36 -0.52 -2.55 16.56
C VAL A 36 0.00 -3.00 17.92
N GLY A 37 1.28 -2.74 18.22
CA GLY A 37 1.87 -3.06 19.53
C GLY A 37 1.22 -2.30 20.69
N ARG A 38 0.82 -1.05 20.46
CA ARG A 38 0.12 -0.21 21.44
C ARG A 38 -1.41 -0.39 21.45
N ARG A 39 -1.95 -1.25 20.58
CA ARG A 39 -3.40 -1.43 20.37
C ARG A 39 -4.14 -0.11 20.16
N ASP A 40 -3.50 0.81 19.45
CA ASP A 40 -4.06 2.12 19.16
C ASP A 40 -5.00 2.01 17.95
N TYR A 41 -6.25 1.61 18.22
CA TYR A 41 -7.27 1.39 17.19
C TYR A 41 -7.56 2.64 16.33
N PRO A 42 -7.68 3.86 16.90
CA PRO A 42 -7.84 5.08 16.11
C PRO A 42 -6.70 5.29 15.09
N MET A 43 -5.46 5.06 15.51
CA MET A 43 -4.30 5.23 14.63
C MET A 43 -4.26 4.17 13.52
N LEU A 44 -4.58 2.91 13.84
CA LEU A 44 -4.76 1.87 12.81
C LEU A 44 -5.83 2.27 11.82
N GLN A 45 -7.00 2.69 12.29
CA GLN A 45 -8.14 3.03 11.45
C GLN A 45 -7.81 4.20 10.51
N GLY A 46 -7.11 5.23 11.00
CA GLY A 46 -6.63 6.33 10.18
C GLY A 46 -5.64 5.87 9.11
N ALA A 47 -4.68 5.00 9.46
CA ALA A 47 -3.71 4.45 8.52
C ALA A 47 -4.38 3.57 7.46
N PHE A 48 -5.34 2.73 7.84
CA PHE A 48 -6.15 1.92 6.92
C PHE A 48 -6.94 2.80 5.94
N LEU A 49 -7.56 3.87 6.42
CA LEU A 49 -8.29 4.81 5.58
C LEU A 49 -7.36 5.49 4.56
N LEU A 50 -6.17 5.90 5.00
CA LEU A 50 -5.18 6.54 4.14
C LEU A 50 -4.67 5.57 3.05
N ILE A 51 -4.39 4.32 3.41
CA ILE A 51 -4.04 3.26 2.44
C ILE A 51 -5.19 3.03 1.46
N ALA A 52 -6.43 2.88 1.94
CA ALA A 52 -7.59 2.64 1.09
C ALA A 52 -7.79 3.77 0.08
N VAL A 53 -7.76 5.02 0.53
CA VAL A 53 -7.85 6.21 -0.32
C VAL A 53 -6.71 6.24 -1.33
N SER A 54 -5.48 5.94 -0.92
CA SER A 54 -4.31 5.91 -1.81
C SER A 54 -4.47 4.86 -2.90
N VAL A 55 -4.99 3.68 -2.56
CA VAL A 55 -5.28 2.61 -3.53
C VAL A 55 -6.38 3.04 -4.49
N ILE A 56 -7.44 3.70 -4.01
CA ILE A 56 -8.50 4.23 -4.88
C ILE A 56 -7.91 5.27 -5.85
N PHE A 57 -7.09 6.20 -5.36
CA PHE A 57 -6.41 7.19 -6.22
C PHE A 57 -5.46 6.53 -7.21
N ALA A 58 -4.69 5.52 -6.80
CA ALA A 58 -3.78 4.79 -7.68
C ALA A 58 -4.56 4.03 -8.77
N ASN A 59 -5.69 3.40 -8.43
CA ASN A 59 -6.55 2.76 -9.41
C ASN A 59 -7.19 3.79 -10.34
N LEU A 60 -7.71 4.90 -9.83
CA LEU A 60 -8.25 5.98 -10.66
C LEU A 60 -7.20 6.55 -11.61
N ALA A 61 -5.96 6.72 -11.15
CA ALA A 61 -4.85 7.16 -11.98
C ALA A 61 -4.49 6.10 -13.03
N ALA A 62 -4.52 4.82 -12.68
CA ALA A 62 -4.33 3.73 -13.61
C ALA A 62 -5.45 3.70 -14.66
N ASP A 63 -6.72 3.80 -14.27
CA ASP A 63 -7.88 3.85 -15.17
C ASP A 63 -7.80 5.06 -16.11
N LEU A 64 -7.41 6.23 -15.60
CA LEU A 64 -7.22 7.41 -16.43
C LEU A 64 -6.06 7.23 -17.42
N LEU A 65 -4.94 6.64 -16.96
CA LEU A 65 -3.79 6.36 -17.81
C LEU A 65 -4.14 5.31 -18.87
N TYR A 66 -4.88 4.27 -18.51
CA TYR A 66 -5.43 3.28 -19.45
C TYR A 66 -6.40 3.93 -20.44
N SER A 67 -7.27 4.84 -20.00
CA SER A 67 -8.18 5.57 -20.87
C SER A 67 -7.45 6.47 -21.87
N VAL A 68 -6.31 7.06 -21.50
CA VAL A 68 -5.50 7.91 -22.37
C VAL A 68 -4.60 7.09 -23.30
N MET A 69 -4.06 5.96 -22.82
CA MET A 69 -3.11 5.13 -23.56
C MET A 69 -3.77 4.08 -24.44
N ASP A 70 -5.01 3.67 -24.18
CA ASP A 70 -5.65 2.55 -24.88
C ASP A 70 -7.08 2.87 -25.36
N PRO A 71 -7.28 3.31 -26.61
CA PRO A 71 -8.60 3.53 -27.20
C PRO A 71 -9.40 2.24 -27.45
N ARG A 72 -8.90 1.05 -27.09
CA ARG A 72 -9.57 -0.25 -27.33
C ARG A 72 -10.48 -0.72 -26.18
N VAL A 73 -10.50 -0.06 -25.03
CA VAL A 73 -11.39 -0.44 -23.89
C VAL A 73 -12.86 -0.01 -24.13
N GLN A 74 -13.18 0.55 -25.30
CA GLN A 74 -14.53 0.99 -25.67
C GLN A 74 -15.46 -0.14 -26.18
N GLU A 75 -15.00 -1.39 -26.35
CA GLU A 75 -15.81 -2.48 -26.93
C GLU A 75 -16.03 -3.71 -26.03
N ALA A 76 -16.27 -3.53 -24.72
CA ALA A 76 -16.78 -4.63 -23.87
C ALA A 76 -18.04 -4.20 -23.10
#